data_AF-A0A945YZQ0-F1
#
_entry.id   AF-A0A945YZQ0-F1
#
_cell.length_a   1.000
_cell.length_b   1.000
_cell.length_c   1.000
_cell.angle_alpha   90.00
_cell.angle_beta   90.00
_cell.angle_gamma   90.00
#
_symmetry.space_group_name_H-M   'P 1'
#
loop_
_entity.id
_entity.type
_entity.pdbx_description
1 polymer ?
#
loop_
_entity_poly.entity_id
_entity_poly.type
_entity_poly.pdbx_seq_one_letter_code
_entity_poly.pdbx_strand_id
1 'polypeptide(L)' 'MQSTRLKERLKKGEADIGTLNRTPSASLVEAIGYSGLDFIVIDAEHGPVEMQTAESIVRAAEITGMMPI' A
#
# COMPACT_ATOMS: atom_id res chain seq x y z
N MET A 1 -5.69 -0.74 -13.39
CA MET A 1 -5.67 0.19 -12.25
C MET A 1 -6.07 -0.60 -11.00
N GLN A 2 -5.13 -0.93 -10.12
CA GLN A 2 -5.38 -1.74 -8.91
C GLN A 2 -6.36 -1.05 -7.94
N SER A 3 -6.45 0.28 -7.98
CA SER A 3 -7.40 1.11 -7.21
C SER A 3 -8.86 0.67 -7.28
N THR A 4 -9.30 0.14 -8.42
CA THR A 4 -10.69 -0.29 -8.58
C THR A 4 -10.98 -1.59 -7.81
N ARG A 5 -9.98 -2.46 -7.60
CA ARG A 5 -10.17 -3.78 -7.00
C ARG A 5 -10.55 -3.69 -5.52
N LEU A 6 -9.80 -2.92 -4.71
CA LEU A 6 -10.08 -2.79 -3.28
C LEU A 6 -11.49 -2.24 -3.02
N LYS A 7 -11.85 -1.14 -3.67
CA LYS A 7 -13.17 -0.49 -3.50
C LYS A 7 -14.33 -1.40 -3.93
N GLU A 8 -14.15 -2.19 -4.99
CA GLU A 8 -15.16 -3.14 -5.46
C GLU A 8 -15.34 -4.33 -4.50
N ARG A 9 -14.25 -4.89 -3.97
CA ARG A 9 -14.28 -6.00 -3.00
C ARG A 9 -14.97 -5.58 -1.71
N LEU A 10 -14.62 -4.41 -1.16
CA LEU A 10 -15.29 -3.84 0.00
C LEU A 10 -16.80 -3.64 -0.22
N LYS A 11 -17.22 -3.19 -1.41
CA LYS A 11 -18.66 -3.06 -1.76
C LYS A 11 -19.40 -4.39 -1.81
N LYS A 12 -18.70 -5.49 -2.11
CA LYS A 12 -19.25 -6.85 -2.14
C LYS A 12 -19.28 -7.50 -0.76
N GLY A 13 -18.78 -6.82 0.28
CA GLY A 13 -18.64 -7.38 1.63
C GLY A 13 -17.50 -8.39 1.75
N GLU A 14 -16.56 -8.40 0.80
CA GLU A 14 -15.35 -9.19 0.89
C GLU A 14 -14.38 -8.57 1.92
N ALA A 15 -13.59 -9.42 2.56
CA ALA A 15 -12.52 -8.98 3.44
C ALA A 15 -11.23 -8.75 2.64
N ASP A 16 -10.54 -7.65 2.96
CA ASP A 16 -9.20 -7.33 2.49
C ASP A 16 -8.29 -7.17 3.72
N ILE A 17 -7.07 -7.70 3.66
CA ILE A 17 -6.09 -7.68 4.74
C ILE A 17 -4.93 -6.78 4.34
N GLY A 18 -4.62 -5.80 5.19
CA GLY A 18 -3.55 -4.84 4.94
C GLY A 18 -2.75 -4.48 6.19
N THR A 19 -1.76 -3.62 5.99
CA THR A 19 -0.88 -3.14 7.07
C THR A 19 -0.68 -1.62 7.02
N LEU A 20 -0.10 -1.07 8.08
CA LEU A 20 0.24 0.34 8.19
C LEU A 20 1.77 0.53 8.08
N ASN A 21 2.20 1.38 7.15
CA ASN A 21 3.61 1.70 6.94
C ASN A 21 3.96 3.10 7.40
N ARG A 22 4.89 3.17 8.35
CA ARG A 22 5.53 4.42 8.81
C ARG A 22 6.99 4.52 8.40
N THR A 23 7.52 3.53 7.68
CA THR A 23 8.93 3.50 7.30
C THR A 23 9.09 4.12 5.92
N PRO A 24 9.92 5.17 5.76
CA PRO A 24 10.16 5.83 4.48
C PRO A 24 11.12 4.97 3.61
N SER A 25 10.70 3.76 3.25
CA SER A 25 11.51 2.79 2.49
C SER A 25 10.68 2.07 1.44
N ALA A 26 10.94 2.38 0.17
CA ALA A 26 10.32 1.68 -0.96
C ALA A 26 10.72 0.19 -1.01
N SER A 27 11.98 -0.15 -0.69
CA SER A 27 12.44 -1.54 -0.68
C SER A 27 11.74 -2.39 0.37
N LEU A 28 11.42 -1.80 1.55
CA LEU A 28 10.61 -2.49 2.55
C LEU A 28 9.21 -2.79 2.00
N VAL A 29 8.58 -1.78 1.38
CA VAL A 29 7.22 -1.86 0.85
C VAL A 29 7.13 -2.88 -0.30
N GLU A 30 8.12 -2.92 -1.18
CA GLU A 30 8.22 -3.92 -2.25
C GLU A 30 8.37 -5.33 -1.66
N ALA A 31 9.23 -5.52 -0.66
CA ALA A 31 9.43 -6.81 -0.02
C ALA A 31 8.14 -7.33 0.64
N ILE A 32 7.41 -6.49 1.39
CA ILE A 32 6.14 -6.90 2.00
C ILE A 32 5.00 -7.01 0.98
N GLY A 33 5.09 -6.34 -0.16
CA GLY A 33 4.11 -6.47 -1.23
C GLY A 33 3.99 -7.89 -1.78
N TYR A 34 5.08 -8.67 -1.72
CA TYR A 34 5.07 -10.10 -2.08
C TYR A 34 4.50 -11.03 -1.00
N SER A 35 4.09 -10.51 0.16
CA SER A 35 3.48 -11.33 1.23
C SER A 35 2.02 -11.73 0.96
N GLY A 36 1.37 -11.13 -0.05
CA GLY A 36 -0.03 -11.36 -0.38
C GLY A 36 -1.03 -10.45 0.35
N LEU A 37 -0.56 -9.37 0.97
CA LEU A 37 -1.44 -8.32 1.50
C LEU A 37 -2.20 -7.61 0.38
N ASP A 38 -3.46 -7.29 0.63
CA ASP A 38 -4.35 -6.62 -0.33
C ASP A 38 -4.04 -5.12 -0.42
N PHE A 39 -3.65 -4.48 0.68
CA PHE A 39 -3.35 -3.05 0.73
C PHE A 39 -2.30 -2.66 1.78
N ILE A 40 -1.75 -1.46 1.61
CA ILE A 40 -0.84 -0.81 2.55
C ILE A 40 -1.27 0.64 2.77
N VAL A 41 -1.35 1.08 4.02
CA VAL A 41 -1.59 2.49 4.36
C VAL A 41 -0.25 3.20 4.51
N ILE A 42 -0.04 4.25 3.72
CA ILE A 42 1.14 5.11 3.79
C ILE A 42 0.88 6.19 4.83
N ASP A 43 1.36 5.98 6.04
CA ASP A 43 1.16 6.91 7.15
C ASP A 43 2.12 8.11 7.04
N ALA A 44 1.64 9.15 6.36
CA ALA A 44 2.31 10.45 6.24
C ALA A 44 1.88 11.46 7.33
N GLU A 45 0.98 11.08 8.24
CA GLU A 45 0.56 11.95 9.36
C GLU A 45 1.48 11.77 10.57
N HIS A 46 1.78 10.53 10.92
CA HIS A 46 2.59 10.18 12.09
C HIS A 46 3.94 9.56 11.72
N GLY A 47 4.10 9.09 10.48
CA GLY A 47 5.37 8.63 9.94
C GLY A 47 6.18 9.76 9.30
N PRO A 48 7.52 9.66 9.25
CA PRO A 48 8.39 10.62 8.56
C PRO A 48 8.34 10.47 7.03
N VAL A 49 7.15 10.18 6.46
CA VAL A 49 6.96 9.96 5.03
C VAL A 49 6.61 11.29 4.37
N GLU A 50 7.57 11.86 3.65
CA GLU A 50 7.38 13.04 2.80
C GLU A 50 6.85 12.66 1.42
N MET A 51 6.26 13.62 0.71
CA MET A 51 5.61 13.41 -0.60
C MET A 51 6.57 12.80 -1.65
N GLN A 52 7.85 13.21 -1.63
CA GLN A 52 8.88 12.69 -2.54
C GLN A 52 9.16 11.20 -2.30
N THR A 53 9.14 10.77 -1.04
CA THR A 53 9.34 9.36 -0.69
C THR A 53 8.07 8.54 -0.92
N ALA A 54 6.90 9.14 -0.65
CA ALA A 54 5.60 8.53 -0.90
C ALA A 54 5.45 8.09 -2.36
N GLU A 55 5.93 8.89 -3.33
CA GLU A 55 5.91 8.51 -4.75
C GLU A 55 6.63 7.18 -5.01
N SER A 56 7.81 6.98 -4.42
CA SER A 56 8.58 5.74 -4.57
C SER A 56 7.92 4.55 -3.85
N ILE A 57 7.30 4.80 -2.69
CA ILE A 57 6.51 3.81 -1.95
C ILE A 57 5.29 3.37 -2.74
N VAL A 58 4.56 4.30 -3.37
CA VAL A 58 3.40 4.00 -4.22
C VAL A 58 3.81 3.08 -5.37
N ARG A 59 4.88 3.41 -6.10
CA ARG A 59 5.38 2.57 -7.20
C ARG A 59 5.76 1.15 -6.72
N ALA A 60 6.39 1.05 -5.55
CA ALA A 60 6.77 -0.22 -4.94
C ALA A 60 5.56 -1.07 -4.53
N ALA A 61 4.49 -0.46 -4.01
CA ALA A 61 3.25 -1.18 -3.73
C ALA A 61 2.60 -1.67 -5.03
N GLU A 62 2.46 -0.79 -6.03
CA GLU A 62 1.75 -1.11 -7.28
C GLU A 62 2.40 -2.24 -8.08
N ILE A 63 3.73 -2.31 -8.16
CA ILE A 63 4.43 -3.37 -8.92
C ILE A 63 4.23 -4.77 -8.33
N THR A 64 3.93 -4.84 -7.02
CA THR A 64 3.64 -6.10 -6.32
C THR A 64 2.15 -6.47 -6.34
N GLY A 65 1.30 -5.58 -6.86
CA GLY A 65 -0.17 -5.76 -6.88
C GLY A 65 -0.86 -5.39 -5.56
N MET A 66 -0.12 -4.87 -4.57
CA MET A 66 -0.65 -4.35 -3.32
C MET A 66 -1.19 -2.93 -3.52
N MET A 67 -2.38 -2.63 -2.99
CA MET A 67 -3.01 -1.32 -3.14
C MET A 67 -2.44 -0.28 -2.15
N PRO A 68 -1.79 0.81 -2.59
CA PRO A 68 -1.39 1.90 -1.69
C PRO A 68 -2.59 2.80 -1.33
N ILE A 69 -2.71 3.15 -0.05
CA ILE A 69 -3.71 4.07 0.52
C ILE A 69 -3.01 5.26 1.16
#